data_AF-A0A3N5PC82-F1
#
_entry.id   AF-A0A3N5PC82-F1
#
_cell.length_a   1.000
_cell.length_b   1.000
_cell.length_c   1.000
_cell.angle_alpha   90.00
_cell.angle_beta   90.00
_cell.angle_gamma   90.00
#
_symmetry.space_group_name_H-M   'P 1'
#
loop_
_entity.id
_entity.type
_entity.pdbx_description
1 polymer ?
#
loop_
_entity_poly.entity_id
_entity_poly.type
_entity_poly.pdbx_seq_one_letter_code
_entity_poly.pdbx_strand_id
1 'polypeptide(L)'
;MTSPTETQKSIALVFDGMREVVLEKNRRYGDSALSPLGCFSKLSADESIRIRLDDKLKRISNAQTADLRKNDVADIIGYLSLLCVSRGWTDFQDLID
;
A
#
# COMPACT_ATOMS: atom_id res chain seq x y z
N MET A 1 22.37 -10.66 -21.91
CA MET A 1 21.39 -10.02 -21.00
C MET A 1 21.53 -8.51 -21.17
N THR A 2 20.47 -7.83 -21.58
CA THR A 2 20.45 -6.38 -21.74
C THR A 2 20.41 -5.70 -20.37
N SER A 3 21.16 -4.61 -20.20
CA SER A 3 21.12 -3.82 -18.97
C SER A 3 19.73 -3.20 -18.78
N PRO A 4 19.21 -3.12 -17.53
CA PRO A 4 17.92 -2.49 -17.27
C PRO A 4 17.94 -1.01 -17.64
N THR A 5 16.81 -0.53 -18.17
CA THR A 5 16.58 0.88 -18.49
C THR A 5 16.50 1.73 -17.20
N GLU A 6 16.70 3.04 -17.32
CA GLU A 6 16.56 3.96 -16.18
C GLU A 6 15.16 3.94 -15.56
N THR A 7 14.12 3.74 -16.37
CA THR A 7 12.75 3.58 -15.89
C THR A 7 12.60 2.32 -15.04
N GLN A 8 13.16 1.19 -15.48
CA GLN A 8 13.13 -0.07 -14.71
C GLN A 8 13.86 0.09 -13.37
N LYS A 9 15.01 0.78 -13.35
CA LYS A 9 15.72 1.12 -12.11
C LYS A 9 14.88 1.99 -11.18
N SER A 10 14.22 3.02 -11.73
CA SER A 10 13.37 3.93 -10.96
C SER A 10 12.16 3.22 -10.36
N ILE A 11 11.53 2.31 -11.11
CA ILE A 11 10.43 1.47 -10.63
C ILE A 11 10.92 0.61 -9.45
N ALA A 12 12.06 -0.07 -9.60
CA ALA A 12 12.63 -0.89 -8.53
C ALA A 12 12.88 -0.06 -7.26
N LEU A 13 13.48 1.13 -7.39
CA LEU A 13 13.71 2.05 -6.27
C LEU A 13 12.42 2.47 -5.56
N VAL A 14 11.33 2.72 -6.31
CA VAL A 14 10.03 3.06 -5.72
C VAL A 14 9.50 1.89 -4.89
N PHE A 15 9.53 0.66 -5.43
CA PHE A 15 9.06 -0.52 -4.71
C PHE A 15 9.93 -0.85 -3.49
N ASP A 16 11.25 -0.71 -3.59
CA ASP A 16 12.17 -0.88 -2.46
C ASP A 16 11.91 0.13 -1.34
N GLY A 17 11.75 1.41 -1.69
CA GLY A 17 11.41 2.44 -0.71
C GLY A 17 10.03 2.23 -0.09
N MET A 18 9.05 1.78 -0.87
CA MET A 18 7.72 1.46 -0.36
C MET A 18 7.72 0.24 0.56
N ARG A 19 8.54 -0.79 0.27
CA ARG A 19 8.76 -1.93 1.17
C ARG A 19 9.20 -1.44 2.55
N GLU A 20 10.21 -0.57 2.61
CA GLU A 20 10.70 -0.02 3.87
C GLU A 20 9.63 0.78 4.63
N VAL A 21 8.89 1.63 3.92
CA VAL A 21 7.81 2.44 4.51
C VAL A 21 6.71 1.55 5.12
N VAL A 22 6.28 0.51 4.41
CA VAL A 22 5.21 -0.39 4.87
C VAL A 22 5.69 -1.20 6.09
N LEU A 23 6.90 -1.76 6.04
CA LEU A 23 7.47 -2.51 7.16
C LEU A 23 7.64 -1.64 8.41
N GLU A 24 8.17 -0.43 8.26
CA GLU A 24 8.35 0.48 9.40
C GLU A 24 7.02 0.91 10.00
N LYS A 25 6.00 1.20 9.18
CA LYS A 25 4.65 1.47 9.69
C LYS A 25 4.07 0.25 10.41
N ASN A 26 4.17 -0.95 9.84
CA ASN A 26 3.66 -2.16 10.48
C ASN A 26 4.30 -2.40 11.85
N ARG A 27 5.64 -2.26 11.94
CA ARG A 27 6.41 -2.34 13.19
C ARG A 27 5.95 -1.31 14.22
N ARG A 28 5.76 -0.05 13.80
CA ARG A 28 5.32 1.05 14.67
C ARG A 28 3.91 0.87 15.21
N TYR A 29 3.03 0.23 14.44
CA TYR A 29 1.61 0.06 14.79
C TYR A 29 1.24 -1.37 15.21
N GLY A 30 2.23 -2.25 15.42
CA GLY A 30 2.05 -3.60 15.98
C GLY A 30 1.10 -4.48 15.17
N ASP A 31 1.24 -4.51 13.84
CA ASP A 31 0.39 -5.28 12.92
C ASP A 31 -1.12 -4.98 12.99
N SER A 32 -1.52 -3.83 13.54
CA SER A 32 -2.93 -3.45 13.68
C SER A 32 -3.73 -3.35 12.37
N ALA A 33 -3.08 -3.35 11.21
CA ALA A 33 -3.75 -3.40 9.91
C ALA A 33 -4.35 -4.79 9.62
N LEU A 34 -3.64 -5.86 9.97
CA LEU A 34 -4.07 -7.25 9.77
C LEU A 34 -4.66 -7.87 11.04
N SER A 35 -4.23 -7.37 12.21
CA SER A 35 -4.69 -7.79 13.53
C SER A 35 -5.31 -6.60 14.30
N PRO A 36 -6.46 -6.05 13.84
CA PRO A 36 -7.06 -4.88 14.47
C PRO A 36 -7.54 -5.20 15.89
N LEU A 37 -7.26 -4.29 16.83
CA LEU A 37 -7.64 -4.44 18.25
C LEU A 37 -9.15 -4.58 18.48
N GLY A 38 -9.97 -4.07 17.56
CA GLY A 38 -11.42 -4.27 17.60
C GLY A 38 -12.15 -3.51 18.73
N CYS A 39 -11.54 -2.47 19.32
CA CYS A 39 -12.17 -1.69 20.40
C CYS A 39 -13.49 -1.05 19.95
N PHE A 40 -13.49 -0.39 18.79
CA PHE A 40 -14.65 0.33 18.26
C PHE A 40 -15.17 -0.30 16.96
N SER A 41 -14.29 -0.48 15.96
CA SER A 41 -14.64 -1.17 14.72
C SER A 41 -14.72 -2.67 14.95
N LYS A 42 -15.71 -3.34 14.33
CA LYS A 42 -15.85 -4.80 14.29
C LYS A 42 -15.61 -5.38 12.90
N LEU A 43 -15.14 -4.55 11.97
CA LEU A 43 -14.82 -4.94 10.61
C LEU A 43 -13.61 -5.88 10.60
N SER A 44 -13.58 -6.76 9.61
CA SER A 44 -12.39 -7.55 9.30
C SER A 44 -11.23 -6.64 8.88
N ALA A 45 -10.01 -7.21 8.88
CA ALA A 45 -8.82 -6.53 8.37
C ALA A 45 -9.01 -6.10 6.91
N ASP A 46 -9.54 -6.98 6.06
CA ASP A 46 -9.82 -6.72 4.64
C ASP A 46 -10.77 -5.54 4.45
N GLU A 47 -11.93 -5.54 5.13
CA GLU A 47 -12.89 -4.43 5.09
C GLU A 47 -12.29 -3.13 5.62
N SER A 48 -11.54 -3.21 6.72
CA SER A 48 -10.89 -2.05 7.33
C SER A 48 -9.80 -1.46 6.44
N ILE A 49 -9.10 -2.26 5.64
CA ILE A 49 -8.12 -1.80 4.65
C ILE A 49 -8.82 -1.11 3.48
N ARG A 50 -9.90 -1.71 2.95
CA ARG A 50 -10.69 -1.14 1.85
C ARG A 50 -11.30 0.22 2.20
N ILE A 51 -11.82 0.40 3.40
CA ILE A 51 -12.34 1.70 3.85
C ILE A 51 -11.23 2.76 3.92
N ARG A 52 -10.01 2.38 4.35
CA ARG A 52 -8.87 3.30 4.37
C ARG A 52 -8.39 3.65 2.96
N LEU A 53 -8.46 2.71 2.03
CA LEU A 53 -8.23 2.97 0.61
C LEU A 53 -9.25 3.99 0.08
N ASP A 54 -10.53 3.84 0.39
CA ASP A 54 -11.57 4.80 -0.04
C ASP A 54 -11.31 6.21 0.52
N ASP A 55 -10.89 6.36 1.78
CA ASP A 55 -10.52 7.69 2.33
C ASP A 55 -9.38 8.32 1.53
N LYS A 56 -8.36 7.53 1.16
CA LYS A 56 -7.21 8.01 0.41
C LYS A 56 -7.53 8.33 -1.04
N LEU A 57 -8.33 7.49 -1.70
CA LEU A 57 -8.84 7.72 -3.04
C LEU A 57 -9.71 8.98 -3.08
N LYS A 58 -10.58 9.19 -2.09
CA LYS A 58 -11.40 10.40 -1.98
C LYS A 58 -10.54 11.66 -1.85
N ARG A 59 -9.44 11.61 -1.08
CA ARG A 59 -8.51 12.75 -0.96
C ARG A 59 -7.85 13.09 -2.28
N ILE A 60 -7.38 12.10 -3.02
CA ILE A 60 -6.77 12.31 -4.35
C ILE A 60 -7.82 12.81 -5.35
N SER A 61 -9.01 12.20 -5.37
CA SER A 61 -10.09 12.60 -6.28
C SER A 61 -10.58 14.04 -6.04
N ASN A 62 -10.50 14.52 -4.80
CA ASN A 62 -10.92 15.88 -4.44
C ASN A 62 -9.80 16.92 -4.61
N ALA A 63 -8.57 16.51 -4.92
CA ALA A 63 -7.43 17.41 -5.14
C ALA A 63 -7.48 18.08 -6.53
N GLN A 64 -8.64 18.59 -6.94
CA GLN A 64 -8.86 19.16 -8.29
C GLN A 64 -7.98 20.39 -8.60
N THR A 65 -7.37 21.02 -7.59
CA THR A 65 -6.55 22.24 -7.72
C THR A 65 -5.31 22.28 -6.83
N ALA A 66 -5.07 21.24 -6.03
CA ALA A 66 -3.94 21.17 -5.09
C ALA A 66 -2.97 20.06 -5.51
N ASP A 67 -1.67 20.28 -5.31
CA ASP A 67 -0.65 19.28 -5.61
C ASP A 67 -0.94 17.95 -4.92
N LEU A 68 -0.89 16.88 -5.71
CA LEU A 68 -1.02 15.51 -5.24
C LEU A 68 -0.01 15.26 -4.12
N ARG A 69 -0.48 14.95 -2.91
CA ARG A 69 0.41 14.69 -1.79
C ARG A 69 1.07 13.32 -1.98
N LYS A 70 2.41 13.30 -2.00
CA LYS A 70 3.21 12.07 -2.03
C LYS A 70 2.75 11.04 -0.99
N ASN A 71 2.36 11.49 0.21
CA ASN A 71 1.89 10.61 1.27
C ASN A 71 0.57 9.90 0.94
N ASP A 72 -0.36 10.55 0.25
CA ASP A 72 -1.65 9.92 -0.08
C ASP A 72 -1.44 8.81 -1.14
N VAL A 73 -0.55 9.03 -2.11
CA VAL A 73 -0.14 7.98 -3.08
C VAL A 73 0.57 6.83 -2.38
N ALA A 74 1.55 7.13 -1.51
CA ALA A 74 2.30 6.12 -0.77
C ALA A 74 1.39 5.29 0.15
N ASP A 75 0.39 5.92 0.79
CA ASP A 75 -0.60 5.21 1.61
C ASP A 75 -1.45 4.25 0.77
N ILE A 76 -1.87 4.63 -0.44
CA ILE A 76 -2.61 3.74 -1.34
C ILE A 76 -1.77 2.53 -1.72
N ILE A 77 -0.51 2.73 -2.13
CA ILE A 77 0.40 1.61 -2.44
C ILE A 77 0.54 0.71 -1.21
N GLY A 78 0.77 1.28 -0.03
CA GLY A 78 0.92 0.52 1.20
C GLY A 78 -0.33 -0.27 1.60
N TYR A 79 -1.52 0.31 1.47
CA TYR A 79 -2.77 -0.40 1.75
C TYR A 79 -3.08 -1.49 0.73
N LEU A 80 -2.75 -1.29 -0.55
CA LEU A 80 -2.86 -2.35 -1.55
C LEU A 80 -1.88 -3.50 -1.25
N SER A 81 -0.64 -3.20 -0.82
CA SER A 81 0.30 -4.24 -0.38
C SER A 81 -0.22 -5.02 0.84
N LEU A 82 -0.79 -4.33 1.84
CA LEU A 82 -1.40 -4.98 3.00
C LEU A 82 -2.64 -5.79 2.63
N LEU A 83 -3.42 -5.34 1.64
CA LEU A 83 -4.54 -6.10 1.09
C LEU A 83 -4.06 -7.41 0.45
N CYS A 84 -2.97 -7.36 -0.33
CA CYS A 84 -2.35 -8.57 -0.88
C CYS A 84 -1.94 -9.55 0.23
N VAL A 85 -1.28 -9.07 1.29
CA VAL A 85 -0.91 -9.91 2.44
C VAL A 85 -2.14 -10.51 3.12
N SER A 86 -3.17 -9.71 3.37
CA SER A 86 -4.46 -10.16 3.95
C SER A 86 -5.11 -11.28 3.11
N ARG A 87 -4.91 -11.26 1.78
CA ARG A 87 -5.44 -12.22 0.82
C ARG A 87 -4.50 -13.40 0.55
N GLY A 88 -3.30 -13.42 1.12
CA GLY A 88 -2.27 -14.42 0.86
C GLY A 88 -1.54 -14.25 -0.48
N TRP A 89 -1.72 -13.12 -1.17
CA TRP A 89 -1.06 -12.82 -2.44
C TRP A 89 0.36 -12.31 -2.20
N THR A 90 1.29 -13.25 -2.09
CA THR A 90 2.71 -12.97 -1.82
C THR A 90 3.65 -13.45 -2.94
N ASP A 91 3.11 -14.21 -3.89
CA ASP A 91 3.75 -14.57 -5.14
C ASP A 91 2.95 -13.94 -6.29
N PHE A 92 3.67 -13.40 -7.26
CA PHE A 92 3.11 -12.71 -8.44
C PHE A 92 3.77 -13.19 -9.74
N GLN A 93 4.54 -14.29 -9.71
CA GLN A 93 5.19 -14.85 -10.91
C GLN A 93 4.17 -15.30 -11.97
N ASP A 94 2.98 -15.69 -11.53
CA ASP A 94 1.85 -16.06 -12.39
C ASP A 94 1.30 -14.89 -13.22
N LEU A 95 1.67 -13.65 -12.89
CA LEU A 95 1.27 -12.44 -13.62
C LEU A 95 2.33 -11.96 -14.63
N ILE A 96 3.45 -12.68 -14.76
CA ILE A 96 4.51 -12.37 -15.72
C ILE A 96 4.31 -13.30 -16.92
N ASP A 97 3.81 -12.74 -18.03
CA ASP A 97 3.72 -13.42 -19.33
C ASP A 97 5.09 -13.73 -19.94
#